data_AF-A0A6P0Y6X2-F1
#
_entry.id   AF-A0A6P0Y6X2-F1
#
_cell.length_a   1.000
_cell.length_b   1.000
_cell.length_c   1.000
_cell.angle_alpha   90.00
_cell.angle_beta   90.00
_cell.angle_gamma   90.00
#
_symmetry.space_group_name_H-M   'P 1'
#
loop_
_entity.id
_entity.type
_entity.pdbx_description
1 polymer ?
#
loop_
_entity_poly.entity_id
_entity_poly.type
_entity_poly.pdbx_seq_one_letter_code
_entity_poly.pdbx_strand_id
1 'polypeptide(L)'
;MAGCTNPQSTPTVQSASCENPVTENDVLAAQESWGKAIVAIGKAENPQAEAQSTLDRLYGYDLGTVLFKPTLASDDPFRGTEKEALSYFVGGSISEDEGFALAPFNNVRFENEGIITQCNTAISMGEYFFTKTDGSEIKVEYTFGYVRDENGDLKINLHHSSLPYQANKGDQ
;
A
#
# COMPACT_ATOMS: atom_id res chain seq x y z
N MET A 1 -9.14 27.96 -61.51
CA MET A 1 -8.74 28.28 -60.13
C MET A 1 -8.56 26.97 -59.40
N ALA A 2 -7.33 26.70 -58.97
CA ALA A 2 -6.91 25.43 -58.37
C ALA A 2 -7.52 25.25 -56.97
N GLY A 3 -7.91 24.02 -56.65
CA GLY A 3 -8.43 23.63 -55.35
C GLY A 3 -7.34 23.39 -54.31
N CYS A 4 -7.75 23.38 -53.04
CA CYS A 4 -7.07 22.72 -51.93
C CYS A 4 -8.17 22.27 -50.93
N THR A 5 -8.62 21.02 -51.05
CA THR A 5 -9.30 20.33 -49.95
C THR A 5 -8.24 19.86 -48.96
N ASN A 6 -8.33 20.34 -47.71
CA ASN A 6 -7.44 19.91 -46.63
C ASN A 6 -8.14 18.78 -45.87
N PRO A 7 -7.64 17.53 -45.85
CA PRO A 7 -8.15 16.53 -44.94
C PRO A 7 -7.57 16.81 -43.55
N GLN A 8 -8.43 17.13 -42.59
CA GLN A 8 -8.03 17.13 -41.18
C GLN A 8 -7.76 15.69 -40.75
N SER A 9 -6.49 15.32 -40.67
CA SER A 9 -6.04 14.13 -39.97
C SER A 9 -6.22 14.36 -38.48
N THR A 10 -7.20 13.73 -37.87
CA THR A 10 -7.31 13.61 -36.41
C THR A 10 -6.09 12.81 -35.92
N PRO A 11 -5.26 13.32 -35.00
CA PRO A 11 -4.20 12.52 -34.43
C PRO A 11 -4.85 11.43 -33.58
N THR A 12 -4.84 10.19 -34.07
CA THR A 12 -5.10 9.02 -33.24
C THR A 12 -3.97 8.94 -32.21
N VAL A 13 -4.29 9.22 -30.94
CA VAL A 13 -3.41 8.93 -29.82
C VAL A 13 -3.27 7.41 -29.78
N GLN A 14 -2.18 6.91 -30.36
CA GLN A 14 -1.85 5.50 -30.33
C GLN A 14 -1.38 5.22 -28.90
N SER A 15 -2.23 4.56 -28.11
CA SER A 15 -1.86 4.07 -26.78
C SER A 15 -0.67 3.13 -26.96
N ALA A 16 0.49 3.49 -26.40
CA ALA A 16 1.61 2.56 -26.32
C ALA A 16 1.13 1.33 -25.54
N SER A 17 1.23 0.15 -26.16
CA SER A 17 0.99 -1.11 -25.46
C SER A 17 2.06 -1.28 -24.40
N CYS A 18 1.66 -1.43 -23.14
CA CYS A 18 2.58 -1.65 -22.04
C CYS A 18 2.94 -3.14 -21.96
N GLU A 19 4.23 -3.46 -21.90
CA GLU A 19 4.70 -4.83 -21.67
C GLU A 19 4.41 -5.22 -20.21
N ASN A 20 3.84 -6.41 -20.01
CA ASN A 20 3.46 -6.98 -18.71
C ASN A 20 2.66 -6.04 -17.78
N PRO A 21 1.44 -5.62 -18.18
CA PRO A 21 0.63 -4.72 -17.37
C PRO A 21 0.25 -5.39 -16.04
N VAL A 22 0.13 -4.57 -15.00
CA VAL A 22 -0.43 -4.98 -13.71
C VAL A 22 -1.88 -5.38 -13.88
N THR A 23 -2.23 -6.52 -13.30
CA THR A 23 -3.59 -7.05 -13.27
C THR A 23 -4.18 -6.91 -11.86
N GLU A 24 -5.51 -6.98 -11.76
CA GLU A 24 -6.17 -7.02 -10.44
C GLU A 24 -5.68 -8.20 -9.59
N ASN A 25 -5.43 -9.37 -10.21
CA ASN A 25 -4.92 -10.54 -9.50
C ASN A 25 -3.53 -10.31 -8.90
N ASP A 26 -2.67 -9.53 -9.57
CA ASP A 26 -1.37 -9.17 -9.00
C ASP A 26 -1.55 -8.33 -7.72
N VAL A 27 -2.49 -7.37 -7.75
CA VAL A 27 -2.81 -6.53 -6.58
C VAL A 27 -3.37 -7.37 -5.45
N LEU A 28 -4.30 -8.29 -5.73
CA LEU A 28 -4.87 -9.20 -4.72
C LEU A 28 -3.78 -10.09 -4.09
N ALA A 29 -2.86 -10.62 -4.90
CA ALA A 29 -1.74 -11.42 -4.40
C ALA A 29 -0.78 -10.58 -3.54
N ALA A 30 -0.50 -9.33 -3.94
CA ALA A 30 0.33 -8.42 -3.15
C ALA A 30 -0.32 -8.07 -1.80
N GLN A 31 -1.64 -7.82 -1.78
CA GLN A 31 -2.41 -7.57 -0.55
C GLN A 31 -2.42 -8.79 0.38
N GLU A 32 -2.63 -10.00 -0.15
CA GLU A 32 -2.56 -11.24 0.63
C GLU A 32 -1.14 -11.44 1.22
N SER A 33 -0.10 -11.20 0.41
CA SER A 33 1.30 -11.28 0.84
C SER A 33 1.60 -10.29 1.96
N TRP A 34 1.11 -9.05 1.84
CA TRP A 34 1.27 -8.02 2.86
C TRP A 34 0.56 -8.41 4.17
N GLY A 35 -0.70 -8.85 4.08
CA GLY A 35 -1.45 -9.29 5.26
C GLY A 35 -0.79 -10.46 6.00
N LYS A 36 -0.27 -11.45 5.27
CA LYS A 36 0.51 -12.55 5.84
C LYS A 36 1.80 -12.07 6.50
N ALA A 37 2.48 -11.10 5.90
CA ALA A 37 3.72 -10.55 6.44
C ALA A 37 3.49 -9.83 7.78
N ILE A 38 2.42 -9.04 7.91
CA ILE A 38 2.06 -8.41 9.19
C ILE A 38 1.85 -9.46 10.30
N VAL A 39 1.13 -10.54 10.01
CA VAL A 39 0.94 -11.65 10.95
C VAL A 39 2.26 -12.37 11.27
N ALA A 40 3.15 -12.51 10.29
CA ALA A 40 4.45 -13.15 10.47
C ALA A 40 5.36 -12.33 11.40
N ILE A 41 5.41 -11.00 11.23
CA ILE A 41 6.19 -10.09 12.08
C ILE A 41 5.81 -10.27 13.56
N GLY A 42 4.52 -10.24 13.89
CA GLY A 42 4.04 -10.40 15.26
C GLY A 42 4.27 -11.79 15.88
N LYS A 43 4.57 -12.80 15.06
CA LYS A 43 4.85 -14.18 15.50
C LYS A 43 6.34 -14.54 15.47
N ALA A 44 7.19 -13.69 14.88
CA ALA A 44 8.59 -13.99 14.70
C ALA A 44 9.36 -13.96 16.03
N GLU A 45 10.37 -14.82 16.16
CA GLU A 45 11.32 -14.75 17.29
C GLU A 45 12.15 -13.46 17.23
N ASN A 46 12.39 -12.95 16.02
CA ASN A 46 13.04 -11.66 15.78
C ASN A 46 12.16 -10.78 14.86
N PRO A 47 11.17 -10.06 15.44
CA PRO A 47 10.24 -9.23 14.66
C PRO A 47 10.93 -8.14 13.85
N GLN A 48 12.02 -7.57 14.35
CA GLN A 48 12.75 -6.52 13.64
C GLN A 48 13.37 -7.04 12.34
N ALA A 49 13.96 -8.23 12.36
CA ALA A 49 14.51 -8.85 11.14
C ALA A 49 13.41 -9.23 10.14
N GLU A 50 12.29 -9.78 10.62
CA GLU A 50 11.15 -10.13 9.77
C GLU A 50 10.50 -8.88 9.15
N ALA A 51 10.41 -7.79 9.91
CA ALA A 51 9.88 -6.51 9.42
C ALA A 51 10.80 -5.87 8.38
N GLN A 52 12.12 -5.90 8.59
CA GLN A 52 13.09 -5.44 7.59
C GLN A 52 12.96 -6.25 6.28
N SER A 53 12.98 -7.58 6.36
CA SER A 53 12.77 -8.46 5.20
C SER A 53 11.45 -8.20 4.48
N THR A 54 10.39 -7.88 5.24
CA THR A 54 9.09 -7.51 4.68
C THR A 54 9.15 -6.19 3.91
N LEU A 55 9.84 -5.18 4.44
CA LEU A 55 10.03 -3.89 3.77
C LEU A 55 10.84 -4.07 2.48
N ASP A 56 11.99 -4.74 2.54
CA ASP A 56 12.84 -5.04 1.37
C ASP A 56 12.05 -5.73 0.25
N ARG A 57 11.16 -6.67 0.63
CA ARG A 57 10.41 -7.48 -0.32
C ARG A 57 9.21 -6.75 -0.91
N LEU A 58 8.48 -5.97 -0.10
CA LEU A 58 7.16 -5.46 -0.49
C LEU A 58 7.13 -3.96 -0.79
N TYR A 59 8.13 -3.18 -0.36
CA TYR A 59 8.15 -1.73 -0.55
C TYR A 59 9.23 -1.32 -1.55
N GLY A 60 8.93 -0.30 -2.35
CA GLY A 60 9.81 0.14 -3.45
C GLY A 60 10.85 1.19 -3.05
N TYR A 61 11.43 1.10 -1.85
CA TYR A 61 12.42 2.08 -1.36
C TYR A 61 13.71 2.11 -2.21
N ASP A 62 14.03 1.00 -2.87
CA ASP A 62 15.11 0.86 -3.84
C ASP A 62 14.75 1.38 -5.24
N LEU A 63 13.45 1.46 -5.56
CA LEU A 63 12.95 1.94 -6.85
C LEU A 63 12.72 3.46 -6.88
N GLY A 64 12.38 4.07 -5.74
CA GLY A 64 12.12 5.51 -5.68
C GLY A 64 11.41 5.95 -4.40
N THR A 65 10.65 7.05 -4.51
CA THR A 65 9.91 7.61 -3.38
C THR A 65 8.76 6.70 -2.97
N VAL A 66 8.64 6.46 -1.66
CA VAL A 66 7.50 5.79 -1.05
C VAL A 66 6.73 6.81 -0.21
N LEU A 67 5.43 6.97 -0.49
CA LEU A 67 4.54 7.82 0.28
C LEU A 67 3.86 6.98 1.36
N PHE A 68 4.29 7.09 2.61
CA PHE A 68 3.72 6.29 3.70
C PHE A 68 3.12 7.18 4.78
N LYS A 69 1.80 7.11 4.94
CA LYS A 69 1.03 7.66 6.07
C LYS A 69 0.37 6.52 6.86
N PRO A 70 0.96 6.04 7.96
CA PRO A 70 0.39 4.96 8.77
C PRO A 70 -0.92 5.34 9.48
N THR A 71 -1.53 4.34 10.12
CA THR A 71 -2.80 4.46 10.85
C THR A 71 -2.67 5.19 12.19
N LEU A 72 -1.66 4.81 12.99
CA LEU A 72 -1.50 5.25 14.39
C LEU A 72 -0.29 6.18 14.54
N ALA A 73 -0.32 7.30 13.83
CA ALA A 73 0.67 8.37 13.98
C ALA A 73 -0.04 9.73 13.94
N SER A 74 0.14 10.53 14.99
CA SER A 74 -0.54 11.82 15.17
C SER A 74 0.42 13.00 15.18
N ASP A 75 1.60 12.84 15.79
CA ASP A 75 2.56 13.94 15.94
C ASP A 75 3.40 14.11 14.68
N ASP A 76 3.93 13.00 14.15
CA ASP A 76 4.55 12.92 12.84
C ASP A 76 3.74 11.95 11.96
N PRO A 77 2.92 12.43 11.02
CA PRO A 77 2.00 11.55 10.30
C PRO A 77 2.65 10.72 9.17
N PHE A 78 3.96 10.88 8.88
CA PHE A 78 4.59 10.26 7.70
C PHE A 78 5.80 9.39 8.02
N ARG A 79 6.02 8.33 7.23
CA ARG A 79 7.14 7.37 7.35
C ARG A 79 7.81 7.15 5.99
N GLY A 80 8.31 8.23 5.39
CA GLY A 80 8.75 8.27 3.99
C GLY A 80 10.06 7.53 3.69
N THR A 81 10.78 7.10 4.72
CA THR A 81 11.98 6.26 4.60
C THR A 81 11.76 4.86 5.16
N GLU A 82 12.53 3.91 4.67
CA GLU A 82 12.48 2.53 5.15
C GLU A 82 12.72 2.40 6.65
N LYS A 83 13.64 3.19 7.20
CA LYS A 83 13.91 3.22 8.65
C LYS A 83 12.70 3.68 9.46
N GLU A 84 11.98 4.69 8.96
CA GLU A 84 10.76 5.18 9.60
C GLU A 84 9.63 4.15 9.47
N ALA A 85 9.51 3.48 8.31
CA ALA A 85 8.56 2.39 8.13
C ALA A 85 8.83 1.21 9.07
N LEU A 86 10.11 0.86 9.26
CA LEU A 86 10.54 -0.15 10.23
C LEU A 86 10.15 0.26 11.64
N SER A 87 10.40 1.52 12.00
CA SER A 87 9.98 2.10 13.27
C SER A 87 8.47 1.94 13.49
N TYR A 88 7.65 2.22 12.49
CA TYR A 88 6.20 2.06 12.63
C TYR A 88 5.79 0.60 12.86
N PHE A 89 6.40 -0.36 12.15
CA PHE A 89 6.05 -1.77 12.26
C PHE A 89 6.46 -2.40 13.58
N VAL A 90 7.64 -2.08 14.12
CA VAL A 90 8.20 -2.77 15.29
C VAL A 90 8.67 -1.85 16.42
N GLY A 91 8.38 -0.56 16.32
CA GLY A 91 8.82 0.49 17.23
C GLY A 91 10.28 0.92 16.98
N GLY A 92 10.74 1.89 17.77
CA GLY A 92 12.17 2.17 17.91
C GLY A 92 12.56 3.62 17.67
N SER A 93 12.66 4.04 16.41
CA SER A 93 13.35 5.30 16.08
C SER A 93 12.51 6.57 16.20
N ILE A 94 11.18 6.43 16.16
CA ILE A 94 10.22 7.52 16.37
C ILE A 94 9.42 7.21 17.63
N SER A 95 9.29 8.20 18.51
CA SER A 95 8.79 7.98 19.88
C SER A 95 7.33 7.56 19.98
N GLU A 96 6.48 7.96 19.03
CA GLU A 96 5.07 7.55 18.99
C GLU A 96 4.85 6.16 18.35
N ASP A 97 5.88 5.58 17.75
CA ASP A 97 5.76 4.27 17.12
C ASP A 97 5.88 3.15 18.17
N GLU A 98 4.75 2.54 18.52
CA GLU A 98 4.68 1.44 19.50
C GLU A 98 4.86 0.04 18.87
N GLY A 99 5.06 -0.02 17.55
CA GLY A 99 5.20 -1.28 16.80
C GLY A 99 3.86 -1.90 16.42
N PHE A 100 3.23 -1.35 15.38
CA PHE A 100 1.90 -1.77 14.93
C PHE A 100 1.81 -3.27 14.63
N ALA A 101 2.83 -3.84 13.98
CA ALA A 101 2.85 -5.24 13.58
C ALA A 101 3.17 -6.21 14.73
N LEU A 102 3.53 -5.69 15.92
CA LEU A 102 3.73 -6.49 17.13
C LEU A 102 2.42 -6.82 17.84
N ALA A 103 1.32 -6.16 17.49
CA ALA A 103 0.00 -6.52 17.99
C ALA A 103 -0.33 -7.98 17.61
N PRO A 104 -1.11 -8.71 18.44
CA PRO A 104 -1.33 -10.15 18.28
C PRO A 104 -2.36 -10.45 17.17
N PHE A 105 -2.05 -10.04 15.94
CA PHE A 105 -2.87 -10.32 14.78
C PHE A 105 -2.69 -11.77 14.34
N ASN A 106 -3.79 -12.45 14.03
CA ASN A 106 -3.77 -13.80 13.46
C ASN A 106 -4.23 -13.83 12.00
N ASN A 107 -4.89 -12.77 11.53
CA ASN A 107 -5.36 -12.62 10.16
C ASN A 107 -5.45 -11.14 9.76
N VAL A 108 -5.20 -10.85 8.48
CA VAL A 108 -5.48 -9.56 7.85
C VAL A 108 -6.22 -9.82 6.55
N ARG A 109 -7.42 -9.25 6.42
CA ARG A 109 -8.26 -9.40 5.22
C ARG A 109 -8.53 -8.05 4.58
N PHE A 110 -8.51 -8.03 3.25
CA PHE A 110 -8.78 -6.85 2.44
C PHE A 110 -10.20 -6.91 1.86
N GLU A 111 -10.88 -5.78 1.86
CA GLU A 111 -12.10 -5.51 1.12
C GLU A 111 -11.83 -4.31 0.21
N ASN A 112 -11.58 -4.56 -1.07
CA ASN A 112 -11.34 -3.49 -2.06
C ASN A 112 -12.66 -2.81 -2.41
N GLU A 113 -12.70 -1.48 -2.31
CA GLU A 113 -13.72 -0.65 -2.96
C GLU A 113 -13.42 -0.58 -4.47
N GLY A 114 -12.14 -0.47 -4.83
CA GLY A 114 -11.72 -0.44 -6.22
C GLY A 114 -10.23 -0.66 -6.42
N ILE A 115 -9.89 -1.13 -7.62
CA ILE A 115 -8.53 -1.30 -8.12
C ILE A 115 -8.46 -0.63 -9.49
N ILE A 116 -7.47 0.24 -9.69
CA ILE A 116 -7.16 0.89 -10.96
C ILE A 116 -5.80 0.38 -11.39
N THR A 117 -5.70 -0.22 -12.57
CA THR A 117 -4.41 -0.63 -13.14
C THR A 117 -4.07 0.22 -14.36
N GLN A 118 -2.79 0.57 -14.49
CA GLN A 118 -2.27 1.28 -15.65
C GLN A 118 -0.83 0.86 -15.89
N CYS A 119 -0.60 0.11 -16.97
CA CYS A 119 0.72 -0.35 -17.38
C CYS A 119 1.43 -1.04 -16.21
N ASN A 120 2.60 -0.58 -15.79
CA ASN A 120 3.38 -1.15 -14.69
C ASN A 120 2.94 -0.64 -13.30
N THR A 121 1.81 0.05 -13.17
CA THR A 121 1.34 0.62 -11.90
C THR A 121 -0.09 0.20 -11.58
N ALA A 122 -0.43 0.24 -10.29
CA ALA A 122 -1.81 0.13 -9.83
C ALA A 122 -2.05 0.98 -8.59
N ILE A 123 -3.31 1.35 -8.36
CA ILE A 123 -3.78 1.95 -7.11
C ILE A 123 -4.98 1.13 -6.65
N SER A 124 -5.05 0.81 -5.36
CA SER A 124 -6.21 0.21 -4.74
C SER A 124 -6.63 0.98 -3.50
N MET A 125 -7.92 0.95 -3.21
CA MET A 125 -8.52 1.61 -2.06
C MET A 125 -9.63 0.73 -1.50
N GLY A 126 -9.83 0.80 -0.19
CA GLY A 126 -10.91 0.08 0.48
C GLY A 126 -10.69 0.02 1.98
N GLU A 127 -11.20 -1.05 2.58
CA GLU A 127 -11.05 -1.35 3.99
C GLU A 127 -10.20 -2.61 4.17
N TYR A 128 -9.40 -2.66 5.22
CA TYR A 128 -8.82 -3.91 5.70
C TYR A 128 -9.11 -4.11 7.18
N PHE A 129 -9.11 -5.38 7.58
CA PHE A 129 -9.50 -5.79 8.90
C PHE A 129 -8.40 -6.64 9.50
N PHE A 130 -7.92 -6.21 10.67
CA PHE A 130 -6.92 -6.93 11.44
C PHE A 130 -7.62 -7.72 12.53
N THR A 131 -7.66 -9.04 12.39
CA THR A 131 -8.23 -9.94 13.38
C THR A 131 -7.17 -10.26 14.44
N LYS A 132 -7.49 -10.04 15.72
CA LYS A 132 -6.64 -10.40 16.86
C LYS A 132 -6.88 -11.85 17.28
N THR A 133 -5.97 -12.38 18.10
CA THR A 133 -6.09 -13.73 18.68
C THR A 133 -7.33 -13.97 19.53
N ASP A 134 -7.94 -12.91 20.08
CA ASP A 134 -9.20 -12.98 20.85
C ASP A 134 -10.46 -12.96 19.95
N GLY A 135 -10.29 -12.85 18.64
CA GLY A 135 -11.38 -12.77 17.65
C GLY A 135 -11.92 -11.37 17.39
N SER A 136 -11.43 -10.34 18.08
CA SER A 136 -11.79 -8.95 17.78
C SER A 136 -11.16 -8.48 16.46
N GLU A 137 -11.84 -7.60 15.73
CA GLU A 137 -11.34 -7.00 14.49
C GLU A 137 -11.14 -5.49 14.65
N ILE A 138 -10.03 -4.98 14.12
CA ILE A 138 -9.82 -3.55 13.91
C ILE A 138 -10.06 -3.27 12.43
N LYS A 139 -11.05 -2.42 12.14
CA LYS A 139 -11.33 -1.92 10.80
C LYS A 139 -10.52 -0.67 10.53
N VAL A 140 -9.91 -0.60 9.35
CA VAL A 140 -9.08 0.52 8.93
C VAL A 140 -9.26 0.75 7.43
N GLU A 141 -9.27 2.01 7.02
CA GLU A 141 -9.34 2.42 5.61
C GLU A 141 -7.94 2.53 5.05
N TYR A 142 -7.75 2.19 3.77
CA TYR A 142 -6.46 2.25 3.12
C TYR A 142 -6.51 2.78 1.69
N THR A 143 -5.37 3.29 1.24
CA THR A 143 -5.02 3.45 -0.16
C THR A 143 -3.62 2.91 -0.39
N PHE A 144 -3.47 1.95 -1.29
CA PHE A 144 -2.18 1.45 -1.73
C PHE A 144 -1.90 1.89 -3.16
N GLY A 145 -0.66 2.26 -3.44
CA GLY A 145 -0.12 2.38 -4.78
C GLY A 145 0.99 1.34 -4.96
N TYR A 146 1.05 0.81 -6.18
CA TYR A 146 1.99 -0.22 -6.58
C TYR A 146 2.73 0.18 -7.85
N VAL A 147 3.99 -0.22 -7.93
CA VAL A 147 4.81 -0.20 -9.14
C VAL A 147 5.44 -1.57 -9.33
N ARG A 148 5.46 -2.06 -10.57
CA ARG A 148 6.15 -3.31 -10.92
C ARG A 148 7.64 -3.05 -11.10
N ASP A 149 8.47 -3.84 -10.43
CA ASP A 149 9.92 -3.80 -10.57
C ASP A 149 10.41 -4.55 -11.82
N GLU A 150 11.73 -4.53 -12.06
CA GLU A 150 12.35 -5.21 -13.21
C GLU A 150 12.26 -6.74 -13.13
N ASN A 151 12.08 -7.32 -11.94
CA ASN A 151 11.90 -8.76 -11.73
C ASN A 151 10.45 -9.19 -11.95
N GLY A 152 9.53 -8.24 -12.10
CA GLY A 152 8.11 -8.46 -12.27
C GLY A 152 7.33 -8.48 -10.95
N ASP A 153 7.94 -8.14 -9.81
CA ASP A 153 7.27 -8.08 -8.52
C ASP A 153 6.57 -6.73 -8.32
N LEU A 154 5.39 -6.74 -7.70
CA LEU A 154 4.73 -5.50 -7.28
C LEU A 154 5.32 -4.98 -5.97
N LYS A 155 5.77 -3.73 -5.99
CA LYS A 155 6.29 -2.99 -4.84
C LYS A 155 5.35 -1.86 -4.47
N ILE A 156 5.11 -1.68 -3.19
CA ILE A 156 4.31 -0.59 -2.63
C ILE A 156 5.12 0.71 -2.71
N ASN A 157 4.56 1.73 -3.37
CA ASN A 157 5.12 3.09 -3.42
C ASN A 157 4.17 4.15 -2.83
N LEU A 158 2.95 3.77 -2.45
CA LEU A 158 2.02 4.56 -1.66
C LEU A 158 1.33 3.64 -0.65
N HIS A 159 1.34 4.02 0.61
CA HIS A 159 0.59 3.40 1.69
C HIS A 159 -0.03 4.50 2.53
N HIS A 160 -1.33 4.72 2.35
CA HIS A 160 -2.13 5.55 3.25
C HIS A 160 -3.03 4.64 4.07
N SER A 161 -3.09 4.87 5.38
CA SER A 161 -4.03 4.15 6.24
C SER A 161 -4.60 5.04 7.35
N SER A 162 -5.89 4.87 7.67
CA SER A 162 -6.57 5.66 8.70
C SER A 162 -7.67 4.86 9.40
N LEU A 163 -7.88 5.15 10.68
CA LEU A 163 -9.11 4.70 11.34
C LEU A 163 -10.32 5.38 10.70
N PRO A 164 -11.46 4.69 10.55
CA PRO A 164 -12.68 5.29 10.05
C PRO A 164 -13.09 6.49 10.89
N TYR A 165 -13.60 7.53 10.24
CA TYR A 165 -14.04 8.75 10.90
C TYR A 165 -15.02 8.44 12.06
N GLN A 166 -14.67 8.92 13.26
CA GLN A 166 -15.52 8.82 14.43
C GLN A 166 -16.21 10.17 14.65
N ALA A 167 -17.48 10.28 14.21
CA ALA A 167 -18.27 11.48 14.46
C ALA A 167 -18.59 11.60 15.96
N ASN A 168 -18.09 12.65 16.62
CA ASN A 168 -18.64 13.06 17.90
C ASN A 168 -20.01 13.72 17.64
N LYS A 169 -21.05 13.34 18.39
CA LYS A 169 -22.43 13.83 18.22
C LYS A 169 -22.64 15.35 18.51
N GLY A 170 -21.60 16.18 18.44
CA GLY A 170 -21.67 17.61 18.74
C GLY A 170 -21.03 18.56 17.71
N ASP A 171 -20.41 18.04 16.65
CA ASP A 171 -19.58 18.84 15.73
C ASP A 171 -20.24 19.09 14.34
N GLN A 172 -21.59 19.08 14.26
CA GLN A 172 -22.33 19.52 13.07
C GLN A 172 -23.41 20.56 13.41
#